data_AF-A0A6I9MW40-F1
#
_entry.id   AF-A0A6I9MW40-F1
#
_cell.length_a   1.000
_cell.length_b   1.000
_cell.length_c   1.000
_cell.angle_alpha   90.00
_cell.angle_beta   90.00
_cell.angle_gamma   90.00
#
_symmetry.space_group_name_H-M   'P 1'
#
loop_
_entity.id
_entity.type
_entity.pdbx_description
1 polymer ?
#
loop_
_entity_poly.entity_id
_entity_poly.type
_entity_poly.pdbx_seq_one_letter_code
_entity_poly.pdbx_strand_id
1 'polypeptide(L)'
;MGYDGFFFGRLDYQDRSQRMRTKEQELLWRASESLTPPMADLFTGILPNGYNPPTGFCWDQSCDDPPIRDDPELEDYNVDDVVNRFVAIANSQSLVYKTNHIIMTMGSDFQYENANLWYKNLDKLIRYVNAEQADGGKVNVLYSTPSCYLQELHRANSTWALKTDDFFPYADAAHDFWTGYFTSRPALKRYERISNSNLQ
;
A
#
# COMPACT_ATOMS: atom_id res chain seq x y z
N MET A 1 8.16 2.10 21.18
CA MET A 1 8.34 1.97 19.72
C MET A 1 8.44 3.33 19.04
N GLY A 2 7.64 4.34 19.43
CA GLY A 2 7.80 5.72 18.90
C GLY A 2 7.42 5.85 17.42
N TYR A 3 6.46 5.05 16.97
CA TYR A 3 5.96 5.11 15.60
C TYR A 3 4.80 6.08 15.51
N ASP A 4 4.77 6.87 14.43
CA ASP A 4 3.69 7.82 14.14
C ASP A 4 2.58 7.17 13.30
N GLY A 5 2.89 6.09 12.57
CA GLY A 5 1.90 5.39 11.78
C GLY A 5 2.28 3.96 11.37
N PHE A 6 1.29 3.25 10.87
CA PHE A 6 1.32 1.84 10.49
C PHE A 6 0.52 1.63 9.19
N PHE A 7 1.05 0.80 8.29
CA PHE A 7 0.40 0.50 7.01
C PHE A 7 0.31 -1.00 6.79
N PHE A 8 -0.83 -1.49 6.31
CA PHE A 8 -1.05 -2.93 6.11
C PHE A 8 -1.99 -3.22 4.93
N GLY A 9 -1.84 -4.42 4.36
CA GLY A 9 -2.57 -4.82 3.15
C GLY A 9 -3.77 -5.74 3.38
N ARG A 10 -3.80 -6.53 4.46
CA ARG A 10 -4.82 -7.57 4.67
C ARG A 10 -5.94 -7.05 5.59
N LEU A 11 -7.11 -6.82 5.01
CA LEU A 11 -8.32 -6.39 5.67
C LEU A 11 -9.50 -7.22 5.14
N ASP A 12 -10.49 -7.50 5.97
CA ASP A 12 -11.73 -8.15 5.53
C ASP A 12 -12.29 -7.47 4.28
N TYR A 13 -12.72 -8.27 3.30
CA TYR A 13 -13.12 -7.76 1.98
C TYR A 13 -14.38 -6.87 2.05
N GLN A 14 -15.28 -7.08 3.03
CA GLN A 14 -16.46 -6.24 3.24
C GLN A 14 -16.07 -4.92 3.91
N ASP A 15 -15.23 -4.97 4.95
CA ASP A 15 -14.71 -3.74 5.59
C ASP A 15 -13.92 -2.90 4.57
N ARG A 16 -13.05 -3.53 3.76
CA ARG A 16 -12.36 -2.85 2.66
C ARG A 16 -13.32 -2.17 1.69
N SER A 17 -14.37 -2.88 1.27
CA SER A 17 -15.38 -2.33 0.35
C SER A 17 -16.13 -1.14 0.96
N GLN A 18 -16.46 -1.20 2.24
CA GLN A 18 -17.11 -0.11 2.96
C GLN A 18 -16.18 1.10 3.06
N ARG A 19 -14.93 0.91 3.47
CA ARG A 19 -13.93 1.98 3.62
C ARG A 19 -13.58 2.67 2.33
N MET A 20 -13.54 1.94 1.21
CA MET A 20 -13.35 2.56 -0.11
C MET A 20 -14.52 3.50 -0.45
N ARG A 21 -15.76 3.15 -0.09
CA ARG A 21 -16.94 4.00 -0.31
C ARG A 21 -16.97 5.22 0.62
N THR A 22 -16.54 5.06 1.88
CA THR A 22 -16.54 6.13 2.88
C THR A 22 -15.25 6.95 2.91
N LYS A 23 -14.23 6.58 2.13
CA LYS A 23 -12.88 7.14 2.14
C LYS A 23 -12.22 7.04 3.52
N GLU A 24 -12.35 5.88 4.16
CA GLU A 24 -11.85 5.58 5.51
C GLU A 24 -10.77 4.49 5.50
N GLN A 25 -10.02 4.41 4.40
CA GLN A 25 -8.81 3.57 4.31
C GLN A 25 -7.68 4.14 5.16
N GLU A 26 -7.75 5.42 5.53
CA GLU A 26 -6.83 6.11 6.41
C GLU A 26 -7.58 6.56 7.66
N LEU A 27 -7.07 6.17 8.83
CA LEU A 27 -7.78 6.27 10.09
C LEU A 27 -6.81 6.46 11.26
N LEU A 28 -7.36 6.89 12.40
CA LEU A 28 -6.66 6.88 13.68
C LEU A 28 -7.08 5.64 14.45
N TRP A 29 -6.11 4.78 14.77
CA TRP A 29 -6.36 3.56 15.52
C TRP A 29 -6.03 3.75 16.99
N ARG A 30 -7.05 3.64 17.83
CA ARG A 30 -6.96 3.68 19.30
C ARG A 30 -7.17 2.28 19.84
N ALA A 31 -6.10 1.48 19.85
CA ALA A 31 -6.17 0.07 20.23
C ALA A 31 -6.21 -0.19 21.74
N SER A 32 -6.01 0.84 22.58
CA SER A 32 -5.96 0.69 24.04
C SER A 32 -7.14 1.37 24.71
N GLU A 33 -7.92 0.59 25.45
CA GLU A 33 -9.01 1.11 26.30
C GLU A 33 -8.49 1.74 27.60
N SER A 34 -7.28 1.35 28.04
CA SER A 34 -6.75 1.73 29.36
C SER A 34 -5.83 2.95 29.34
N LEU A 35 -5.18 3.25 28.20
CA LEU A 35 -4.29 4.40 28.09
C LEU A 35 -5.09 5.66 27.76
N THR A 36 -4.75 6.77 28.42
CA THR A 36 -5.42 8.05 28.20
C THR A 36 -5.24 8.51 26.75
N PRO A 37 -6.32 8.71 25.98
CA PRO A 37 -6.18 9.24 24.63
C PRO A 37 -5.60 10.66 24.59
N PRO A 38 -4.85 11.03 23.55
CA PRO A 38 -4.45 10.22 22.39
C PRO A 38 -3.07 9.53 22.55
N MET A 39 -2.64 9.24 23.78
CA MET A 39 -1.25 8.84 24.10
C MET A 39 -0.71 7.65 23.27
N ALA A 40 -1.58 6.72 22.89
CA ALA A 40 -1.24 5.54 22.12
C ALA A 40 -2.04 5.43 20.81
N ASP A 41 -2.63 6.53 20.36
CA ASP A 41 -3.30 6.58 19.07
C ASP A 41 -2.25 6.49 17.96
N LEU A 42 -2.50 5.66 16.95
CA LEU A 42 -1.57 5.41 15.85
C LEU A 42 -2.26 5.66 14.52
N PHE A 43 -1.64 6.47 13.65
CA PHE A 43 -2.15 6.61 12.29
C PHE A 43 -2.08 5.25 11.58
N THR A 44 -3.17 4.85 10.94
CA THR A 44 -3.26 3.53 10.30
C THR A 44 -3.78 3.69 8.88
N GLY A 45 -2.99 3.22 7.92
CA GLY A 45 -3.33 3.24 6.50
C GLY A 45 -3.52 1.83 5.94
N ILE A 46 -4.63 1.62 5.25
CA ILE A 46 -4.90 0.41 4.49
C ILE A 46 -4.35 0.62 3.09
N LEU A 47 -3.46 -0.28 2.66
CA LEU A 47 -2.81 -0.22 1.36
C LEU A 47 -3.78 -0.61 0.23
N PRO A 48 -3.70 0.04 -0.93
CA PRO A 48 -4.73 -0.04 -1.98
C PRO A 48 -4.83 -1.44 -2.59
N ASN A 49 -3.69 -2.09 -2.88
CA ASN A 49 -3.62 -3.37 -3.57
C ASN A 49 -2.90 -4.45 -2.73
N GLY A 50 -3.31 -4.61 -1.47
CA GLY A 50 -2.58 -5.46 -0.52
C GLY A 50 -1.21 -4.85 -0.25
N TYR A 51 -0.15 -5.39 -0.85
CA TYR A 51 1.18 -4.79 -0.83
C TYR A 51 1.86 -4.81 -2.21
N ASN A 52 1.10 -5.15 -3.26
CA ASN A 52 1.58 -5.34 -4.62
C ASN A 52 1.61 -4.03 -5.41
N PRO A 53 2.37 -3.95 -6.51
CA PRO A 53 2.24 -2.85 -7.46
C PRO A 53 0.83 -2.84 -8.07
N PRO A 54 0.44 -1.72 -8.68
CA PRO A 54 -0.68 -1.71 -9.61
C PRO A 54 -0.56 -2.83 -10.66
N THR A 55 -1.69 -3.42 -11.05
CA THR A 55 -1.72 -4.43 -12.12
C THR A 55 -1.10 -3.88 -13.40
N GLY A 56 -0.16 -4.61 -14.01
CA GLY A 56 0.53 -4.19 -15.23
C GLY A 56 1.78 -3.33 -15.00
N PHE A 57 2.26 -3.23 -13.75
CA PHE A 57 3.43 -2.44 -13.34
C PHE A 57 4.43 -3.27 -12.50
N CYS A 58 4.54 -4.57 -12.75
CA CYS A 58 5.57 -5.41 -12.16
C CYS A 58 6.81 -5.52 -13.06
N TRP A 59 7.92 -4.91 -12.66
CA TRP A 59 9.18 -4.95 -13.42
C TRP A 59 10.27 -5.78 -12.75
N ASP A 60 9.88 -6.79 -11.97
CA ASP A 60 10.83 -7.77 -11.46
C ASP A 60 11.23 -8.78 -12.53
N GLN A 61 12.33 -9.51 -12.33
CA GLN A 61 12.79 -10.50 -13.31
C GLN A 61 11.80 -11.65 -13.49
N SER A 62 10.99 -11.93 -12.45
CA SER A 62 9.98 -12.98 -12.46
C SER A 62 8.63 -12.53 -13.01
N CYS A 63 8.53 -11.31 -13.53
CA CYS A 63 7.29 -10.72 -14.02
C CYS A 63 7.27 -10.60 -15.55
N ASP A 64 6.07 -10.69 -16.12
CA ASP A 64 5.85 -10.67 -17.57
C ASP A 64 5.42 -9.29 -18.10
N ASP A 65 5.25 -8.29 -17.22
CA ASP A 65 4.82 -6.95 -17.67
C ASP A 65 5.93 -6.29 -18.51
N PRO A 66 5.56 -5.67 -19.66
CA PRO A 66 6.56 -5.07 -20.53
C PRO A 66 7.28 -3.91 -19.84
N PRO A 67 8.60 -3.77 -20.02
CA PRO A 67 9.30 -2.57 -19.58
C PRO A 67 8.84 -1.36 -20.40
N ILE A 68 9.12 -0.16 -19.89
CA ILE A 68 8.91 1.08 -20.62
C ILE A 68 9.94 1.19 -21.74
N ARG A 69 9.44 1.16 -22.98
CA ARG A 69 10.19 1.29 -24.24
C ARG A 69 9.91 2.67 -24.79
N ASP A 70 10.90 3.52 -24.66
CA ASP A 70 10.86 4.97 -24.89
C ASP A 70 11.64 5.43 -26.12
N ASP A 71 12.17 4.49 -26.90
CA ASP A 71 12.83 4.77 -28.17
C ASP A 71 11.80 4.65 -29.31
N PRO A 72 11.42 5.77 -29.95
CA PRO A 72 10.42 5.76 -31.02
C PRO A 72 10.94 5.12 -32.32
N GLU A 73 12.25 4.89 -32.44
CA GLU A 73 12.85 4.21 -33.61
C GLU A 73 12.82 2.68 -33.47
N LEU A 74 12.51 2.16 -32.27
CA LEU A 74 12.39 0.73 -32.00
C LEU A 74 10.93 0.27 -32.03
N GLU A 75 10.74 -1.01 -32.31
CA GLU A 75 9.44 -1.66 -32.20
C GLU A 75 8.94 -1.67 -30.74
N ASP A 76 7.62 -1.71 -30.58
CA ASP A 76 6.91 -1.76 -29.30
C ASP A 76 7.09 -0.52 -28.38
N TYR A 77 7.29 0.68 -28.94
CA TYR A 77 7.17 1.92 -28.18
C TYR A 77 5.82 1.94 -27.42
N ASN A 78 5.86 2.16 -26.10
CA ASN A 78 4.69 2.00 -25.23
C ASN A 78 4.52 3.08 -24.16
N VAL A 79 5.27 4.18 -24.23
CA VAL A 79 5.24 5.23 -23.19
C VAL A 79 3.83 5.79 -23.01
N ASP A 80 3.16 6.17 -24.10
CA ASP A 80 1.84 6.82 -24.03
C ASP A 80 0.79 5.90 -23.40
N ASP A 81 0.83 4.60 -23.71
CA ASP A 81 -0.05 3.60 -23.10
C ASP A 81 0.25 3.43 -21.59
N VAL A 82 1.52 3.29 -21.23
CA VAL A 82 1.94 3.13 -19.83
C VAL A 82 1.54 4.35 -18.99
N VAL A 83 1.78 5.56 -19.50
CA VAL A 83 1.41 6.82 -18.84
C VAL A 83 -0.11 6.91 -18.65
N ASN A 84 -0.89 6.66 -19.71
CA ASN A 84 -2.35 6.70 -19.64
C ASN A 84 -2.90 5.66 -18.64
N ARG A 85 -2.37 4.43 -18.63
CA ARG A 85 -2.75 3.40 -17.66
C ARG A 85 -2.39 3.81 -16.23
N PHE A 86 -1.19 4.33 -16.00
CA PHE A 86 -0.76 4.75 -14.66
C PHE A 86 -1.62 5.89 -14.13
N VAL A 87 -1.87 6.92 -14.95
CA VAL A 87 -2.71 8.06 -14.58
C VAL A 87 -4.15 7.62 -14.32
N ALA A 88 -4.71 6.70 -15.11
CA ALA A 88 -6.04 6.14 -14.86
C ALA A 88 -6.12 5.41 -13.52
N ILE A 89 -5.10 4.62 -13.17
CA ILE A 89 -5.02 3.92 -11.88
C ILE A 89 -4.87 4.93 -10.73
N ALA A 90 -3.96 5.91 -10.86
CA ALA A 90 -3.77 6.95 -9.85
C ALA A 90 -5.06 7.74 -9.59
N ASN A 91 -5.79 8.09 -10.65
CA ASN A 91 -7.08 8.75 -10.55
C ASN A 91 -8.14 7.85 -9.90
N SER A 92 -8.20 6.56 -10.24
CA SER A 92 -9.13 5.62 -9.60
C SER A 92 -8.83 5.47 -8.11
N GLN A 93 -7.54 5.36 -7.75
CA GLN A 93 -7.11 5.23 -6.37
C GLN A 93 -7.39 6.52 -5.58
N SER A 94 -7.17 7.71 -6.14
CA SER A 94 -7.43 8.97 -5.42
C SER A 94 -8.90 9.16 -5.03
N LEU A 95 -9.84 8.53 -5.74
CA LEU A 95 -11.26 8.57 -5.39
C LEU A 95 -11.58 7.89 -4.04
N VAL A 96 -10.75 6.95 -3.58
CA VAL A 96 -10.98 6.17 -2.36
C VAL A 96 -10.10 6.58 -1.18
N TYR A 97 -9.32 7.65 -1.32
CA TYR A 97 -8.53 8.29 -0.25
C TYR A 97 -9.02 9.73 0.00
N LYS A 98 -8.68 10.30 1.17
CA LYS A 98 -9.17 11.64 1.56
C LYS A 98 -8.32 12.78 1.00
N THR A 99 -7.02 12.58 0.88
CA THR A 99 -6.08 13.64 0.49
C THR A 99 -5.67 13.52 -0.97
N ASN A 100 -4.90 14.49 -1.46
CA ASN A 100 -4.29 14.45 -2.79
C ASN A 100 -2.97 13.67 -2.82
N HIS A 101 -2.58 13.04 -1.72
CA HIS A 101 -1.42 12.16 -1.64
C HIS A 101 -1.95 10.72 -1.59
N ILE A 102 -1.40 9.88 -2.47
CA ILE A 102 -1.70 8.45 -2.49
C ILE A 102 -0.39 7.66 -2.52
N ILE A 103 -0.41 6.46 -1.95
CA ILE A 103 0.74 5.54 -1.95
C ILE A 103 0.61 4.49 -3.05
N MET A 104 1.69 4.28 -3.82
CA MET A 104 1.83 3.19 -4.78
C MET A 104 2.91 2.24 -4.26
N THR A 105 2.53 1.01 -3.90
CA THR A 105 3.47 -0.01 -3.40
C THR A 105 4.16 -0.71 -4.55
N MET A 106 5.28 -0.17 -5.01
CA MET A 106 6.01 -0.69 -6.18
C MET A 106 6.91 -1.88 -5.80
N GLY A 107 6.33 -3.02 -5.43
CA GLY A 107 7.06 -4.25 -5.07
C GLY A 107 6.14 -5.36 -4.58
N SER A 108 6.67 -6.57 -4.39
CA SER A 108 5.93 -7.75 -3.92
C SER A 108 6.89 -8.77 -3.29
N ASP A 109 6.40 -9.99 -3.04
CA ASP A 109 7.14 -11.11 -2.47
C ASP A 109 8.45 -11.35 -3.25
N PHE A 110 9.58 -11.27 -2.56
CA PHE A 110 10.93 -11.56 -3.08
C PHE A 110 11.35 -10.77 -4.34
N GLN A 111 10.73 -9.63 -4.58
CA GLN A 111 11.14 -8.74 -5.68
C GLN A 111 12.36 -7.90 -5.31
N TYR A 112 12.87 -7.16 -6.30
CA TYR A 112 14.12 -6.41 -6.29
C TYR A 112 15.39 -7.28 -6.24
N GLU A 113 15.31 -8.56 -6.65
CA GLU A 113 16.50 -9.41 -6.83
C GLU A 113 17.49 -8.75 -7.80
N ASN A 114 16.95 -8.20 -8.90
CA ASN A 114 17.65 -7.28 -9.78
C ASN A 114 16.96 -5.90 -9.73
N ALA A 115 17.30 -5.11 -8.71
CA ALA A 115 16.72 -3.79 -8.49
C ALA A 115 16.83 -2.82 -9.69
N ASN A 116 17.82 -3.02 -10.57
CA ASN A 116 17.99 -2.17 -11.75
C ASN A 116 16.79 -2.24 -12.71
N LEU A 117 16.11 -3.39 -12.79
CA LEU A 117 14.90 -3.53 -13.62
C LEU A 117 13.76 -2.64 -13.10
N TRP A 118 13.57 -2.58 -11.78
CA TRP A 118 12.61 -1.67 -11.15
C TRP A 118 13.00 -0.21 -11.35
N TYR A 119 14.19 0.19 -10.91
CA TYR A 119 14.59 1.60 -10.92
C TYR A 119 14.63 2.20 -12.33
N LYS A 120 15.09 1.44 -13.33
CA LYS A 120 15.09 1.91 -14.73
C LYS A 120 13.69 2.24 -15.24
N ASN A 121 12.70 1.41 -14.89
CA ASN A 121 11.31 1.64 -15.31
C ASN A 121 10.62 2.71 -14.45
N LEU A 122 10.89 2.76 -13.15
CA LEU A 122 10.36 3.80 -12.26
C LEU A 122 10.86 5.19 -12.63
N ASP A 123 12.15 5.33 -13.00
CA ASP A 123 12.71 6.60 -13.46
C ASP A 123 12.01 7.11 -14.72
N LYS A 124 11.79 6.20 -15.69
CA LYS A 124 11.04 6.52 -16.92
C LYS A 124 9.59 6.88 -16.60
N LEU A 125 8.92 6.10 -15.74
CA LEU A 125 7.53 6.34 -15.33
C LEU A 125 7.40 7.74 -14.71
N ILE A 126 8.24 8.07 -13.74
CA ILE A 126 8.25 9.37 -13.07
C ILE A 126 8.46 10.49 -14.09
N ARG A 127 9.46 10.33 -14.97
CA ARG A 127 9.77 11.33 -16.00
C ARG A 127 8.57 11.60 -16.92
N TYR A 128 8.00 10.55 -17.51
CA TYR A 128 6.96 10.70 -18.52
C TYR A 128 5.61 11.12 -17.92
N VAL A 129 5.23 10.58 -16.75
CA VAL A 129 3.98 11.00 -16.08
C VAL A 129 4.08 12.46 -15.62
N ASN A 130 5.23 12.92 -15.11
CA ASN A 130 5.37 14.31 -14.69
C ASN A 130 5.48 15.28 -15.88
N ALA A 131 5.94 14.82 -17.05
CA ALA A 131 6.00 15.66 -18.25
C ALA A 131 4.60 16.12 -18.71
N GLU A 132 3.57 15.29 -18.53
CA GLU A 132 2.16 15.62 -18.82
C GLU A 132 1.66 16.86 -18.06
N GLN A 133 2.34 17.27 -16.98
CA GLN A 133 1.99 18.51 -16.26
C GLN A 133 2.14 19.75 -17.14
N ALA A 134 3.04 19.74 -18.13
CA ALA A 134 3.18 20.82 -19.11
C ALA A 134 1.91 21.00 -19.95
N ASP A 135 1.17 19.91 -20.17
CA ASP A 135 -0.08 19.85 -20.94
C ASP A 135 -1.33 19.87 -20.05
N GLY A 136 -1.17 20.20 -18.76
CA GLY A 136 -2.27 20.34 -17.80
C GLY A 136 -2.60 19.07 -17.00
N GLY A 137 -1.74 18.04 -17.07
CA GLY A 137 -1.79 16.87 -16.21
C GLY A 137 -1.74 17.24 -14.72
N LYS A 138 -2.54 16.54 -13.90
CA LYS A 138 -2.70 16.82 -12.45
C LYS A 138 -1.92 15.86 -11.55
N VAL A 139 -1.30 14.84 -12.13
CA VAL A 139 -0.58 13.79 -11.39
C VAL A 139 0.88 14.20 -11.25
N ASN A 140 1.42 14.03 -10.04
CA ASN A 140 2.84 14.19 -9.75
C ASN A 140 3.35 12.93 -9.06
N VAL A 141 4.38 12.29 -9.64
CA VAL A 141 4.96 11.04 -9.17
C VAL A 141 6.37 11.32 -8.65
N LEU A 142 6.73 10.69 -7.54
CA LEU A 142 8.07 10.75 -6.97
C LEU A 142 8.39 9.44 -6.24
N TYR A 143 9.68 9.15 -6.08
CA TYR A 143 10.11 8.19 -5.09
C TYR A 143 9.76 8.69 -3.70
N SER A 144 9.23 7.80 -2.87
CA SER A 144 8.82 8.13 -1.51
C SER A 144 9.06 6.94 -0.58
N THR A 145 8.85 7.18 0.70
CA THR A 145 8.85 6.17 1.76
C THR A 145 7.54 6.28 2.54
N PRO A 146 7.15 5.24 3.32
CA PRO A 146 5.96 5.33 4.16
C PRO A 146 5.99 6.51 5.15
N SER A 147 7.18 6.90 5.64
CA SER A 147 7.33 8.05 6.54
C SER A 147 7.13 9.39 5.81
N CYS A 148 7.69 9.55 4.60
CA CYS A 148 7.44 10.73 3.77
C CYS A 148 5.95 10.84 3.41
N TYR A 149 5.31 9.73 3.04
CA TYR A 149 3.87 9.70 2.78
C TYR A 149 3.05 10.13 3.99
N LEU A 150 3.32 9.54 5.17
CA LEU A 150 2.65 9.90 6.42
C LEU A 150 2.86 11.38 6.79
N GLN A 151 4.05 11.92 6.53
CA GLN A 151 4.34 13.34 6.77
C GLN A 151 3.44 14.24 5.91
N GLU A 152 3.23 13.91 4.63
CA GLU A 152 2.32 14.66 3.75
C GLU A 152 0.86 14.53 4.19
N LEU A 153 0.42 13.35 4.65
CA LEU A 153 -0.92 13.17 5.22
C LEU A 153 -1.14 14.03 6.47
N HIS A 154 -0.12 14.13 7.33
CA HIS A 154 -0.17 15.02 8.50
C HIS A 154 -0.22 16.50 8.08
N ARG A 155 0.56 16.90 7.06
CA ARG A 155 0.55 18.27 6.51
C ARG A 155 -0.77 18.65 5.83
N ALA A 156 -1.49 17.67 5.29
CA ALA A 156 -2.80 17.89 4.68
C ALA A 156 -3.88 18.33 5.68
N ASN A 157 -3.61 18.30 6.99
CA ASN A 157 -4.49 18.79 8.06
C ASN A 157 -5.94 18.28 7.94
N SER A 158 -6.08 17.01 7.57
CA SER A 158 -7.37 16.33 7.40
C SER A 158 -7.82 15.64 8.69
N THR A 159 -9.13 15.43 8.82
CA THR A 159 -9.69 14.67 9.95
C THR A 159 -9.84 13.19 9.58
N TRP A 160 -9.45 12.32 10.50
CA TRP A 160 -9.41 10.87 10.30
C TRP A 160 -10.51 10.18 11.10
N ALA A 161 -11.08 9.10 10.55
CA ALA A 161 -12.05 8.29 11.28
C ALA A 161 -11.34 7.57 12.44
N LEU A 162 -12.04 7.36 13.56
CA LEU A 162 -11.50 6.64 14.72
C LEU A 162 -11.90 5.17 14.63
N LYS A 163 -10.94 4.25 14.83
CA LYS A 163 -11.17 2.82 15.07
C LYS A 163 -10.65 2.46 16.45
N THR A 164 -11.40 1.68 17.22
CA THR A 164 -11.08 1.37 18.63
C THR A 164 -10.84 -0.11 18.92
N ASP A 165 -11.44 -0.96 18.11
CA ASP A 165 -11.34 -2.42 18.13
C ASP A 165 -10.20 -2.92 17.23
N ASP A 166 -10.22 -4.21 16.88
CA ASP A 166 -9.19 -4.85 16.06
C ASP A 166 -9.63 -5.01 14.58
N PHE A 167 -8.85 -5.77 13.80
CA PHE A 167 -9.15 -6.11 12.41
C PHE A 167 -9.38 -7.62 12.22
N PHE A 168 -9.84 -8.32 13.26
CA PHE A 168 -10.12 -9.75 13.21
C PHE A 168 -11.63 -10.07 13.19
N PRO A 169 -12.02 -11.21 12.60
CA PRO A 169 -11.20 -12.09 11.74
C PRO A 169 -10.98 -11.50 10.35
N TYR A 170 -9.93 -11.96 9.66
CA TYR A 170 -9.65 -11.60 8.27
C TYR A 170 -10.29 -12.61 7.31
N ALA A 171 -10.94 -12.11 6.26
CA ALA A 171 -11.35 -12.88 5.08
C ALA A 171 -11.05 -12.11 3.79
N ASP A 172 -10.45 -12.77 2.81
CA ASP A 172 -10.23 -12.23 1.46
C ASP A 172 -11.41 -12.47 0.52
N ALA A 173 -12.28 -13.44 0.83
CA ALA A 173 -13.53 -13.70 0.11
C ALA A 173 -14.63 -14.26 1.04
N ALA A 174 -15.84 -14.40 0.51
CA ALA A 174 -17.05 -14.70 1.28
C ALA A 174 -17.00 -15.99 2.13
N HIS A 175 -16.20 -16.97 1.73
CA HIS A 175 -16.07 -18.26 2.42
C HIS A 175 -14.63 -18.59 2.84
N ASP A 176 -13.74 -17.60 2.76
CA ASP A 176 -12.31 -17.77 2.99
C ASP A 176 -11.89 -17.02 4.25
N PHE A 177 -12.36 -17.49 5.41
CA PHE A 177 -11.96 -16.93 6.71
C PHE A 177 -10.64 -17.52 7.17
N TRP A 178 -9.66 -16.65 7.40
CA TRP A 178 -8.31 -17.02 7.81
C TRP A 178 -8.24 -17.26 9.32
N THR A 179 -9.12 -18.09 9.87
CA THR A 179 -9.12 -18.43 11.30
C THR A 179 -8.41 -19.74 11.60
N GLY A 180 -8.18 -20.59 10.60
CA GLY A 180 -7.48 -21.87 10.76
C GLY A 180 -6.03 -21.73 11.22
N TYR A 181 -5.35 -20.64 10.86
CA TYR A 181 -3.96 -20.42 11.30
C TYR A 181 -3.84 -20.12 12.80
N PHE A 182 -4.94 -19.79 13.49
CA PHE A 182 -4.97 -19.65 14.95
C PHE A 182 -4.63 -20.97 15.66
N THR A 183 -4.91 -22.13 15.04
CA THR A 183 -4.63 -23.46 15.64
C THR A 183 -3.57 -24.25 14.87
N SER A 184 -3.39 -24.01 13.57
CA SER A 184 -2.44 -24.75 12.72
C SER A 184 -1.04 -24.85 13.34
N ARG A 185 -0.42 -26.04 13.30
CA ARG A 185 0.87 -26.36 13.95
C ARG A 185 0.87 -26.09 15.47
N PRO A 186 -0.04 -26.72 16.25
CA PRO A 186 -0.22 -26.41 17.68
C PRO A 186 1.02 -26.75 18.54
N ALA A 187 1.77 -27.80 18.17
CA ALA A 187 3.01 -28.14 18.85
C ALA A 187 4.06 -27.01 18.78
N LEU A 188 4.18 -26.37 17.61
CA LEU A 188 5.08 -25.22 17.42
C LEU A 188 4.60 -24.00 18.22
N LYS A 189 3.30 -23.71 18.22
CA LYS A 189 2.73 -22.62 19.03
C LYS A 189 2.99 -22.82 20.53
N ARG A 190 2.85 -24.04 21.03
CA ARG A 190 3.21 -24.38 22.43
C ARG A 190 4.70 -24.20 22.68
N TYR A 191 5.54 -24.63 21.74
CA TYR A 191 6.98 -24.53 21.88
C TYR A 191 7.44 -23.06 22.00
N GLU A 192 6.87 -22.16 21.20
CA GLU A 192 7.15 -20.72 21.30
C GLU A 192 6.87 -20.16 22.70
N ARG A 193 5.74 -20.53 23.33
CA ARG A 193 5.40 -20.05 24.68
C ARG A 193 6.38 -20.55 25.75
N ILE A 194 6.79 -21.82 25.65
CA ILE A 194 7.78 -22.40 26.57
C ILE A 194 9.14 -21.72 26.38
N SER A 195 9.58 -21.55 25.13
CA SER A 195 10.84 -20.87 24.83
C SER A 195 10.84 -19.43 25.31
N ASN A 196 9.77 -18.66 25.09
CA ASN A 196 9.65 -17.29 25.58
C ASN A 196 9.73 -17.22 27.11
N SER A 197 9.07 -18.14 27.82
CA SER A 197 9.14 -18.21 29.30
C SER A 197 10.55 -18.49 29.84
N ASN A 198 11.44 -19.07 29.04
CA ASN A 198 12.83 -19.32 29.44
C ASN A 198 13.76 -18.13 29.12
N LEU A 199 13.33 -17.20 28.27
CA LEU A 199 14.15 -16.07 27.78
C LEU A 199 13.80 -14.73 28.46
N GLN A 200 12.70 -14.67 29.22
CA GLN A 200 12.28 -13.51 30.02
C GLN A 200 12.59 -13.74 31.50
#